data_AF-A0A4R4YHM9-F1
#
_entry.id   AF-A0A4R4YHM9-F1
#
_cell.length_a   1.000
_cell.length_b   1.000
_cell.length_c   1.000
_cell.angle_alpha   90.00
_cell.angle_beta   90.00
_cell.angle_gamma   90.00
#
_symmetry.space_group_name_H-M   'P 1'
#
loop_
_entity.id
_entity.type
_entity.pdbx_description
1 polymer ?
#
loop_
_entity_poly.entity_id
_entity_poly.type
_entity_poly.pdbx_seq_one_letter_code
_entity_poly.pdbx_strand_id
1 'polypeptide(L)'
;MTTLSAGDGLRTRSPHPGRLAGAAVLAIVVASLGNTLLALIGKAAFSVPDDFKGFQPGAYVFLTVVGIVGASVAWSVIAAKAAKPVDLLRKLAVVIVPVSMLADLALLVTGQSPAGVAVLIVMHVVVGLAAYFTLTRIAPPRPAR
;
A
#
# COMPACT_ATOMS: atom_id res chain seq x y z
N MET A 1 20.55 -11.22 -45.55
CA MET A 1 19.95 -9.91 -45.25
C MET A 1 19.56 -9.91 -43.78
N THR A 2 20.01 -8.90 -43.05
CA THR A 2 20.37 -8.90 -41.62
C THR A 2 19.19 -8.98 -40.66
N THR A 3 19.43 -9.62 -39.52
CA THR A 3 18.52 -9.91 -38.39
C THR A 3 17.87 -8.66 -37.77
N LEU A 4 16.57 -8.76 -37.48
CA LEU A 4 15.80 -7.84 -36.65
C LEU A 4 16.42 -7.69 -35.25
N SER A 5 17.01 -6.54 -34.95
CA SER A 5 17.40 -6.15 -33.59
C SER A 5 16.15 -5.75 -32.79
N ALA A 6 15.36 -6.75 -32.40
CA ALA A 6 14.28 -6.59 -31.42
C ALA A 6 14.89 -6.70 -30.02
N GLY A 7 15.22 -5.56 -29.39
CA GLY A 7 15.89 -5.61 -28.09
C GLY A 7 16.05 -4.33 -27.29
N ASP A 8 15.68 -3.15 -27.81
CA ASP A 8 15.74 -1.90 -27.02
C ASP A 8 14.36 -1.52 -26.48
N GLY A 9 13.79 -2.40 -25.66
CA GLY A 9 12.83 -1.94 -24.66
C GLY A 9 13.60 -1.07 -23.68
N LEU A 10 13.39 0.26 -23.72
CA LEU A 10 14.01 1.25 -22.83
C LEU A 10 14.18 0.68 -21.42
N ARG A 11 15.41 0.28 -21.07
CA ARG A 11 15.67 -0.28 -19.73
C ARG A 11 15.38 0.82 -18.71
N THR A 12 14.65 0.51 -17.65
CA THR A 12 14.38 1.47 -16.56
C THR A 12 15.22 1.13 -15.34
N ARG A 13 15.59 2.14 -14.54
CA ARG A 13 16.27 2.01 -13.25
C ARG A 13 15.31 2.36 -12.11
N SER A 14 15.65 1.91 -10.90
CA SER A 14 14.91 2.24 -9.68
C SER A 14 14.74 3.77 -9.50
N PRO A 15 13.68 4.22 -8.81
CA PRO A 15 13.44 5.64 -8.54
C PRO A 15 14.57 6.29 -7.75
N HIS A 16 14.65 7.63 -7.75
CA HIS A 16 15.64 8.35 -6.94
C HIS A 16 15.39 8.08 -5.45
N PRO A 17 16.42 7.69 -4.65
CA PRO A 17 16.21 7.30 -3.25
C PRO A 17 15.47 8.37 -2.43
N GLY A 18 15.81 9.65 -2.60
CA GLY A 18 15.11 10.74 -1.92
C GLY A 18 13.65 10.91 -2.34
N ARG A 19 13.31 10.64 -3.62
CA ARG A 19 11.91 10.68 -4.09
C ARG A 19 11.12 9.50 -3.57
N LEU A 20 11.76 8.32 -3.49
CA LEU A 20 11.15 7.12 -2.91
C LEU A 20 10.88 7.32 -1.40
N ALA A 21 11.87 7.83 -0.66
CA ALA A 21 11.72 8.14 0.76
C ALA A 21 10.61 9.18 0.99
N GLY A 22 10.59 10.27 0.21
CA GLY A 22 9.54 11.28 0.28
C GLY A 22 8.15 10.71 -0.05
N ALA A 23 8.04 9.85 -1.07
CA ALA A 23 6.80 9.16 -1.41
C ALA A 23 6.31 8.26 -0.27
N ALA A 24 7.22 7.48 0.34
CA ALA A 24 6.91 6.59 1.46
C ALA A 24 6.43 7.39 2.70
N VAL A 25 7.14 8.46 3.07
CA VAL A 25 6.75 9.33 4.19
C VAL A 25 5.38 9.94 3.94
N LEU A 26 5.13 10.48 2.74
CA LEU A 26 3.84 11.06 2.41
C LEU A 26 2.71 10.01 2.48
N ALA A 27 2.96 8.80 1.95
CA ALA A 27 1.99 7.71 2.03
C ALA A 27 1.66 7.35 3.48
N ILE A 28 2.67 7.24 4.36
CA ILE A 28 2.50 6.91 5.77
C ILE A 28 1.63 7.97 6.45
N VAL A 29 1.92 9.25 6.22
CA VAL A 29 1.15 10.36 6.82
C VAL A 29 -0.29 10.33 6.33
N VAL A 30 -0.51 10.29 5.02
CA VAL A 30 -1.86 10.31 4.43
C VAL A 30 -2.67 9.10 4.87
N ALA A 31 -2.10 7.90 4.83
CA ALA A 31 -2.79 6.69 5.25
C ALA A 31 -3.08 6.67 6.75
N SER A 32 -2.15 7.11 7.60
CA SER A 32 -2.35 7.16 9.05
C SER A 32 -3.47 8.15 9.44
N LEU A 33 -3.52 9.32 8.79
CA LEU A 33 -4.60 10.28 8.98
C LEU A 33 -5.94 9.73 8.50
N GLY A 34 -5.97 9.08 7.33
CA GLY A 34 -7.16 8.40 6.81
C GLY A 34 -7.68 7.30 7.76
N ASN A 35 -6.78 6.48 8.29
CA ASN A 35 -7.10 5.43 9.26
C ASN A 35 -7.58 6.04 10.59
N THR A 36 -7.00 7.15 11.03
CA THR A 36 -7.49 7.88 12.22
C THR A 36 -8.94 8.31 12.02
N LEU A 37 -9.25 8.93 10.87
CA LEU A 37 -10.61 9.36 10.55
C LEU A 37 -11.58 8.18 10.48
N LEU A 38 -11.18 7.08 9.83
CA LEU A 38 -11.98 5.86 9.74
C LEU A 38 -12.23 5.21 11.10
N ALA A 39 -11.23 5.19 12.00
CA ALA A 39 -11.40 4.70 13.36
C ALA A 39 -12.41 5.55 14.13
N LEU A 40 -12.34 6.88 14.01
CA LEU A 40 -13.30 7.80 14.64
C LEU A 40 -14.71 7.59 14.11
N ILE A 41 -14.88 7.44 12.78
CA ILE A 41 -16.16 7.11 12.16
C ILE A 41 -16.66 5.74 12.65
N GLY A 42 -15.78 4.75 12.73
CA GLY A 42 -16.06 3.42 13.25
C GLY A 42 -16.71 3.46 14.64
N LYS A 43 -16.10 4.22 15.55
CA LYS A 43 -16.59 4.38 16.92
C LYS A 43 -17.88 5.21 16.99
N ALA A 44 -17.95 6.31 16.26
CA ALA A 44 -19.07 7.25 16.35
C ALA A 44 -20.33 6.80 15.60
N ALA A 45 -20.18 6.24 14.40
CA ALA A 45 -21.30 5.90 13.52
C ALA A 45 -21.73 4.44 13.62
N PHE A 46 -20.83 3.54 14.03
CA PHE A 46 -21.09 2.10 14.08
C PHE A 46 -20.94 1.48 15.48
N SER A 47 -20.77 2.33 16.52
CA SER A 47 -20.64 1.91 17.93
C SER A 47 -19.61 0.79 18.15
N VAL A 48 -18.51 0.83 17.40
CA VAL A 48 -17.42 -0.14 17.57
C VAL A 48 -16.78 0.08 18.95
N PRO A 49 -16.56 -0.98 19.75
CA PRO A 49 -15.97 -0.87 21.08
C PRO A 49 -14.63 -0.12 21.11
N ASP A 50 -14.38 0.65 22.17
CA ASP A 50 -13.13 1.41 22.34
C ASP A 50 -11.89 0.50 22.49
N ASP A 51 -12.08 -0.72 22.98
CA ASP A 51 -11.04 -1.74 23.13
C ASP A 51 -10.80 -2.56 21.85
N PHE A 52 -11.50 -2.24 20.76
CA PHE A 52 -11.27 -2.87 19.46
C PHE A 52 -9.85 -2.60 18.98
N LYS A 53 -8.98 -3.61 19.12
CA LYS A 53 -7.52 -3.50 18.94
C LYS A 53 -7.11 -2.90 17.59
N GLY A 54 -7.88 -3.17 16.53
CA GLY A 54 -7.61 -2.65 15.19
C GLY A 54 -7.69 -1.12 15.09
N PHE A 55 -8.43 -0.46 15.98
CA PHE A 55 -8.55 1.01 16.01
C PHE A 55 -7.54 1.69 16.93
N GLN A 56 -6.65 0.92 17.57
CA GLN A 56 -5.59 1.49 18.40
C GLN A 56 -4.54 2.16 17.51
N PRO A 57 -4.21 3.45 17.72
CA PRO A 57 -3.23 4.17 16.89
C PRO A 57 -1.89 3.47 16.74
N GLY A 58 -1.37 2.90 17.82
CA GLY A 58 -0.13 2.14 17.78
C GLY A 58 -0.20 0.95 16.81
N ALA A 59 -1.33 0.27 16.71
CA ALA A 59 -1.50 -0.89 15.84
C ALA A 59 -1.55 -0.47 14.35
N TYR A 60 -2.48 0.40 13.97
CA TYR A 60 -2.65 0.74 12.56
C TYR A 60 -1.49 1.59 12.01
N VAL A 61 -0.86 2.47 12.82
CA VAL A 61 0.31 3.24 12.37
C VAL A 61 1.49 2.31 12.13
N PHE A 62 1.77 1.39 13.05
CA PHE A 62 2.86 0.43 12.90
C PHE A 62 2.69 -0.44 11.64
N LEU A 63 1.50 -1.03 11.45
CA LEU A 63 1.22 -1.84 10.27
C LEU A 63 1.26 -1.03 8.97
N THR A 64 0.80 0.23 8.99
CA THR A 64 0.89 1.15 7.85
C THR A 64 2.35 1.39 7.46
N VAL A 65 3.23 1.66 8.43
CA VAL A 65 4.67 1.85 8.18
C VAL A 65 5.28 0.59 7.56
N VAL A 66 5.06 -0.58 8.16
CA VAL A 66 5.59 -1.85 7.66
C VAL A 66 5.12 -2.13 6.23
N GLY A 67 3.82 -1.98 5.97
CA GLY A 67 3.23 -2.20 4.64
C GLY A 67 3.81 -1.27 3.58
N ILE A 68 3.95 0.03 3.88
CA ILE A 68 4.47 1.02 2.93
C ILE A 68 5.97 0.86 2.71
N VAL A 69 6.75 0.51 3.73
CA VAL A 69 8.18 0.18 3.55
C VAL A 69 8.33 -1.03 2.64
N GLY A 70 7.55 -2.10 2.88
CA GLY A 70 7.52 -3.28 2.02
C GLY A 70 7.15 -2.94 0.57
N ALA A 71 6.10 -2.13 0.37
CA ALA A 71 5.70 -1.65 -0.95
C ALA A 71 6.79 -0.81 -1.64
N SER A 72 7.53 0.01 -0.89
CA SER A 72 8.63 0.85 -1.41
C SER A 72 9.81 0.01 -1.87
N VAL A 73 10.15 -1.05 -1.13
CA VAL A 73 11.17 -2.02 -1.52
C VAL A 73 10.72 -2.77 -2.78
N ALA A 74 9.49 -3.30 -2.80
CA ALA A 74 8.93 -3.96 -3.96
C ALA A 74 8.92 -3.05 -5.19
N TRP A 75 8.52 -1.79 -5.03
CA TRP A 75 8.51 -0.80 -6.11
C TRP A 75 9.90 -0.53 -6.67
N SER A 76 10.92 -0.44 -5.81
CA SER A 76 12.31 -0.25 -6.24
C SER A 76 12.80 -1.37 -7.16
N VAL A 77 12.42 -2.62 -6.84
CA VAL A 77 12.74 -3.80 -7.64
C VAL A 77 11.93 -3.84 -8.92
N ILE A 78 10.61 -3.63 -8.84
CA ILE A 78 9.68 -3.63 -9.98
C ILE A 78 10.08 -2.56 -11.00
N ALA A 79 10.35 -1.34 -10.55
CA ALA A 79 10.76 -0.22 -11.40
C ALA A 79 12.07 -0.46 -12.16
N ALA A 80 12.96 -1.29 -11.62
CA ALA A 80 14.24 -1.62 -12.27
C ALA A 80 14.17 -2.84 -13.20
N LYS A 81 13.22 -3.75 -12.98
CA LYS A 81 13.23 -5.08 -13.64
C LYS A 81 12.02 -5.36 -14.52
N ALA A 82 10.88 -4.72 -14.27
CA ALA A 82 9.65 -5.02 -14.97
C ALA A 82 9.53 -4.21 -16.26
N ALA A 83 9.07 -4.85 -17.34
CA ALA A 83 8.79 -4.16 -18.61
C ALA A 83 7.62 -3.16 -18.50
N LYS A 84 6.65 -3.43 -17.62
CA LYS A 84 5.50 -2.57 -17.32
C LYS A 84 5.35 -2.40 -15.80
N PRO A 85 6.20 -1.56 -15.17
CA PRO A 85 6.33 -1.52 -13.72
C PRO A 85 5.03 -1.09 -13.02
N VAL A 86 4.35 -0.07 -13.54
CA VAL A 86 3.09 0.43 -12.96
C VAL A 86 1.98 -0.62 -13.03
N ASP A 87 1.85 -1.33 -14.17
CA ASP A 87 0.85 -2.39 -14.31
C ASP A 87 1.12 -3.57 -13.37
N LEU A 88 2.40 -3.93 -13.18
CA LEU A 88 2.76 -4.99 -12.24
C LEU A 88 2.46 -4.59 -10.80
N LEU A 89 2.83 -3.36 -10.39
CA LEU A 89 2.49 -2.86 -9.06
C LEU A 89 0.97 -2.83 -8.85
N ARG A 90 0.18 -2.40 -9.85
CA ARG A 90 -1.28 -2.42 -9.78
C ARG A 90 -1.81 -3.83 -9.54
N LYS A 91 -1.34 -4.83 -10.30
CA LYS A 91 -1.74 -6.24 -10.13
C LYS A 91 -1.39 -6.75 -8.74
N LEU A 92 -0.17 -6.46 -8.27
CA LEU A 92 0.25 -6.84 -6.93
C LEU A 92 -0.59 -6.16 -5.85
N ALA A 93 -0.92 -4.88 -5.99
CA ALA A 93 -1.80 -4.19 -5.04
C ALA A 93 -3.19 -4.83 -4.99
N VAL A 94 -3.77 -5.16 -6.15
CA VAL A 94 -5.07 -5.85 -6.25
C VAL A 94 -5.06 -7.24 -5.60
N VAL A 95 -3.92 -7.91 -5.52
CA VAL A 95 -3.79 -9.23 -4.88
C VAL A 95 -3.42 -9.10 -3.40
N ILE A 96 -2.38 -8.32 -3.08
CA ILE A 96 -1.79 -8.23 -1.75
C ILE A 96 -2.72 -7.52 -0.77
N VAL A 97 -3.46 -6.49 -1.19
CA VAL A 97 -4.39 -5.78 -0.30
C VAL A 97 -5.49 -6.74 0.20
N PRO A 98 -6.20 -7.50 -0.66
CA PRO A 98 -7.11 -8.54 -0.18
C PRO A 98 -6.45 -9.62 0.69
N VAL A 99 -5.23 -10.05 0.34
CA VAL A 99 -4.50 -11.04 1.16
C VAL A 99 -4.21 -10.50 2.56
N SER A 100 -3.85 -9.22 2.70
CA SER A 100 -3.61 -8.62 4.02
C SER A 100 -4.86 -8.56 4.90
N MET A 101 -6.05 -8.50 4.29
CA MET A 101 -7.34 -8.48 5.00
C MET A 101 -7.74 -9.84 5.59
N LEU A 102 -7.08 -10.94 5.20
CA LEU A 102 -7.40 -12.27 5.74
C LEU A 102 -7.21 -12.34 7.26
N ALA A 103 -6.22 -11.58 7.78
CA ALA A 103 -6.02 -11.44 9.22
C ALA A 103 -7.21 -10.75 9.91
N ASP A 104 -7.85 -9.78 9.24
CA ASP A 104 -9.03 -9.09 9.77
C ASP A 104 -10.24 -10.02 9.80
N LEU A 105 -10.41 -10.88 8.79
CA LEU A 105 -11.50 -11.84 8.74
C LEU A 105 -11.43 -12.87 9.89
N ALA A 106 -10.22 -13.17 10.38
CA ALA A 106 -10.07 -14.02 11.56
C ALA A 106 -10.71 -13.42 12.82
N LEU A 107 -10.82 -12.08 12.90
CA LEU A 107 -11.47 -11.40 14.02
C LEU A 107 -12.97 -11.76 14.09
N LEU A 108 -13.62 -11.96 12.95
CA LEU A 108 -15.03 -12.39 12.90
C LEU A 108 -15.23 -13.76 13.54
N VAL A 109 -14.29 -14.69 13.31
CA VAL A 109 -14.32 -16.03 13.92
C VAL A 109 -14.14 -15.96 15.44
N THR A 110 -13.42 -14.95 15.94
CA THR A 110 -13.25 -14.71 17.38
C THR A 110 -14.37 -13.89 18.03
N GLY A 111 -15.45 -13.59 17.30
CA GLY A 111 -16.61 -12.86 17.83
C GLY A 111 -16.41 -11.34 17.96
N GLN A 112 -15.41 -10.78 17.29
CA GLN A 112 -15.18 -9.34 17.27
C GLN A 112 -16.24 -8.60 16.43
N SER A 113 -16.35 -7.27 16.64
CA SER A 113 -17.32 -6.42 15.95
C SER A 113 -17.24 -6.54 14.41
N PRO A 114 -18.30 -7.01 13.72
CA PRO A 114 -18.33 -7.07 12.27
C PRO A 114 -18.18 -5.70 11.60
N ALA A 115 -18.76 -4.66 12.22
CA ALA A 115 -18.58 -3.28 11.75
C ALA A 115 -17.12 -2.82 11.89
N GLY A 116 -16.45 -3.18 12.99
CA GLY A 116 -15.02 -2.90 13.18
C GLY A 116 -14.16 -3.56 12.10
N VAL A 117 -14.45 -4.82 11.77
CA VAL A 117 -13.77 -5.55 10.68
C VAL A 117 -14.04 -4.91 9.33
N ALA A 118 -15.28 -4.50 9.04
CA ALA A 118 -15.60 -3.79 7.79
C ALA A 118 -14.79 -2.49 7.64
N VAL A 119 -14.64 -1.72 8.73
CA VAL A 119 -13.82 -0.51 8.72
C VAL A 119 -12.32 -0.83 8.55
N LEU A 120 -11.81 -1.91 9.16
CA LEU A 120 -10.43 -2.37 8.95
C LEU A 120 -10.14 -2.74 7.50
N ILE A 121 -11.09 -3.39 6.84
CA ILE A 121 -11.01 -3.67 5.40
C ILE A 121 -10.86 -2.34 4.64
N VAL A 122 -11.68 -1.32 4.96
CA VAL A 122 -11.55 -0.01 4.30
C VAL A 122 -10.18 0.65 4.58
N MET A 123 -9.63 0.52 5.79
CA MET A 123 -8.30 1.03 6.13
C MET A 123 -7.19 0.41 5.25
N HIS A 124 -7.24 -0.90 4.99
CA HIS A 124 -6.29 -1.56 4.10
C HIS A 124 -6.34 -1.00 2.67
N VAL A 125 -7.55 -0.69 2.18
CA VAL A 125 -7.71 -0.04 0.87
C VAL A 125 -7.08 1.36 0.88
N VAL A 126 -7.29 2.15 1.94
CA VAL A 126 -6.66 3.47 2.09
C VAL A 126 -5.13 3.38 2.04
N VAL A 127 -4.54 2.46 2.79
CA VAL A 127 -3.07 2.24 2.80
C VAL A 127 -2.58 1.83 1.41
N GLY A 128 -3.25 0.87 0.76
CA GLY A 128 -2.90 0.40 -0.58
C GLY A 128 -2.96 1.49 -1.64
N LEU A 129 -4.01 2.31 -1.63
CA LEU A 129 -4.16 3.43 -2.55
C LEU A 129 -3.12 4.52 -2.30
N ALA A 130 -2.89 4.89 -1.03
CA ALA A 130 -1.87 5.87 -0.67
C ALA A 130 -0.47 5.44 -1.14
N ALA A 131 -0.09 4.19 -0.87
CA ALA A 131 1.17 3.63 -1.35
C ALA A 131 1.24 3.62 -2.88
N TYR A 132 0.20 3.12 -3.57
CA TYR A 132 0.20 3.02 -5.02
C TYR A 132 0.37 4.40 -5.70
N PHE A 133 -0.43 5.39 -5.31
CA PHE A 133 -0.40 6.71 -5.96
C PHE A 133 0.88 7.48 -5.67
N THR A 134 1.36 7.46 -4.42
CA THR A 134 2.59 8.16 -4.06
C THR A 134 3.81 7.53 -4.73
N LEU A 135 3.95 6.21 -4.69
CA LEU A 135 5.09 5.52 -5.31
C LEU A 135 5.13 5.72 -6.82
N THR A 136 3.99 5.61 -7.50
CA THR A 136 3.93 5.72 -8.96
C THR A 136 4.07 7.16 -9.47
N ARG A 137 3.54 8.16 -8.74
CA ARG A 137 3.56 9.57 -9.18
C ARG A 137 4.75 10.37 -8.67
N ILE A 138 5.13 10.14 -7.41
CA ILE A 138 6.21 10.91 -6.76
C ILE A 138 7.56 10.25 -6.98
N ALA A 139 7.62 8.92 -7.08
CA ALA A 139 8.85 8.16 -7.30
C ALA A 139 8.81 7.32 -8.59
N PRO A 140 8.67 7.93 -9.79
CA PRO A 140 8.61 7.20 -11.05
C PRO A 140 9.96 6.52 -11.39
N PRO A 141 9.94 5.44 -12.20
CA PRO A 141 11.14 4.81 -12.73
C PRO A 141 11.98 5.79 -13.55
N ARG A 142 13.30 5.61 -13.56
CA ARG A 142 14.24 6.45 -14.30
C ARG A 142 14.64 5.79 -15.63
N PRO A 143 14.86 6.55 -16.72
CA PRO A 143 15.47 6.00 -17.93
C PRO A 143 16.87 5.45 -17.65
N ALA A 144 17.23 4.28 -18.17
CA ALA A 144 18.63 3.87 -18.24
C ALA A 144 19.32 4.66 -19.35
N ARG A 145 20.40 5.38 -19.00
CA ARG A 145 21.36 5.89 -19.98
C ARG A 145 22.14 4.75 -20.61
#